data_AF-A0A7C5D9S5-F1
#
_entry.id   AF-A0A7C5D9S5-F1
#
_cell.length_a   1.000
_cell.length_b   1.000
_cell.length_c   1.000
_cell.angle_alpha   90.00
_cell.angle_beta   90.00
_cell.angle_gamma   90.00
#
_symmetry.space_group_name_H-M   'P 1'
#
loop_
_entity.id
_entity.type
_entity.pdbx_description
1 polymer ?
#
loop_
_entity_poly.entity_id
_entity_poly.type
_entity_poly.pdbx_seq_one_letter_code
_entity_poly.pdbx_strand_id
1 'polypeptide(L)'
;VRGAGNDYVGKGMNGGKIVITPQTQSELFSCAGNTCLYGATGGKLFVAGSIGERFAVRNSGAIAVVEGTGDHACEYMTGGVVVILGKTGVNFGAGMTGGVAFIYDEEREFFDNLNQELVNATRIDTDESDEERHYIKKLLREYINETASKKAEYILDNFRHTLRDFWIVRPKDMRKTPLNPDEGD
;
A
#
# COMPACT_ATOMS: atom_id res chain seq x y z
N VAL A 1 5.55 -1.46 -17.30
CA VAL A 1 5.88 -0.18 -17.96
C VAL A 1 7.21 0.30 -17.42
N ARG A 2 8.17 0.58 -18.30
CA ARG A 2 9.41 1.28 -17.92
C ARG A 2 9.20 2.77 -18.18
N GLY A 3 9.03 3.56 -17.13
CA GLY A 3 8.57 4.96 -17.21
C GLY A 3 7.51 5.26 -16.16
N ALA A 4 6.51 6.07 -16.52
CA ALA A 4 5.41 6.48 -15.64
C ALA A 4 4.03 6.22 -16.30
N GLY A 5 3.01 6.08 -15.48
CA GLY A 5 1.61 6.12 -15.89
C GLY A 5 0.99 7.50 -15.60
N ASN A 6 -0.01 7.90 -16.37
CA ASN A 6 -0.85 9.05 -15.99
C ASN A 6 -1.96 8.58 -15.03
N ASP A 7 -3.09 9.27 -15.01
CA ASP A 7 -4.22 8.93 -14.15
C ASP A 7 -4.84 7.57 -14.47
N TYR A 8 -5.56 7.01 -13.50
CA TYR A 8 -6.40 5.82 -13.66
C TYR A 8 -5.66 4.52 -13.98
N VAL A 9 -4.38 4.40 -13.64
CA VAL A 9 -3.66 3.12 -13.76
C VAL A 9 -4.43 2.05 -13.00
N GLY A 10 -4.81 0.98 -13.70
CA GLY A 10 -5.57 -0.13 -13.10
C GLY A 10 -7.02 0.22 -12.70
N LYS A 11 -7.65 1.24 -13.29
CA LYS A 11 -9.08 1.49 -13.10
C LYS A 11 -9.90 0.24 -13.43
N GLY A 12 -10.75 -0.18 -12.50
CA GLY A 12 -11.59 -1.38 -12.64
C GLY A 12 -10.81 -2.69 -12.76
N MET A 13 -9.53 -2.72 -12.36
CA MET A 13 -8.71 -3.94 -12.41
C MET A 13 -9.39 -5.08 -11.65
N ASN A 14 -9.49 -6.25 -12.27
CA ASN A 14 -10.14 -7.44 -11.70
C ASN A 14 -9.17 -8.61 -11.47
N GLY A 15 -7.98 -8.54 -12.05
CA GLY A 15 -6.95 -9.58 -11.99
C GLY A 15 -5.71 -9.16 -12.77
N GLY A 16 -4.72 -10.06 -12.85
CA GLY A 16 -3.44 -9.79 -13.51
C GLY A 16 -2.50 -8.92 -12.67
N LYS A 17 -1.45 -8.41 -13.31
CA LYS A 17 -0.39 -7.64 -12.65
C LYS A 17 0.04 -6.46 -13.52
N ILE A 18 0.09 -5.26 -12.95
CA ILE A 18 0.63 -4.04 -13.55
C ILE A 18 1.87 -3.65 -12.75
N VAL A 19 2.98 -3.43 -13.45
CA VAL A 19 4.26 -3.02 -12.84
C VAL A 19 4.74 -1.74 -13.52
N ILE A 20 5.08 -0.71 -12.75
CA ILE A 20 5.65 0.56 -13.20
C ILE A 20 7.00 0.76 -12.54
N THR A 21 8.06 0.83 -13.35
CA THR A 21 9.43 1.05 -12.90
C THR A 21 10.00 2.25 -13.64
N PRO A 22 10.16 3.42 -13.00
CA PRO A 22 10.85 4.55 -13.61
C PRO A 22 12.35 4.22 -13.78
N GLN A 23 13.05 5.02 -14.60
CA GLN A 23 14.51 4.92 -14.70
C GLN A 23 15.20 5.32 -13.39
N THR A 24 14.66 6.33 -12.71
CA THR A 24 15.13 6.80 -11.40
C THR A 24 14.05 6.51 -10.38
N GLN A 25 14.36 5.66 -9.40
CA GLN A 25 13.46 5.34 -8.28
C GLN A 25 13.69 6.33 -7.14
N SER A 26 12.65 7.05 -6.76
CA SER A 26 12.60 7.84 -5.53
C SER A 26 11.16 8.25 -5.25
N GLU A 27 10.82 8.43 -3.98
CA GLU A 27 9.52 8.92 -3.51
C GLU A 27 9.19 10.33 -4.04
N LEU A 28 10.20 11.12 -4.40
CA LEU A 28 10.04 12.45 -5.00
C LEU A 28 9.54 12.40 -6.45
N PHE A 29 9.61 11.24 -7.11
CA PHE A 29 9.13 11.07 -8.48
C PHE A 29 7.73 10.45 -8.49
N SER A 30 6.75 11.24 -8.93
CA SER A 30 5.43 10.72 -9.25
C SER A 30 5.51 9.82 -10.48
N CYS A 31 5.21 8.54 -10.28
CA CYS A 31 5.31 7.47 -11.27
C CYS A 31 3.93 6.98 -11.75
N ALA A 32 2.86 7.39 -11.08
CA ALA A 32 1.49 7.23 -11.57
C ALA A 32 0.63 8.42 -11.13
N GLY A 33 -0.35 8.79 -11.96
CA GLY A 33 -1.26 9.89 -11.67
C GLY A 33 -2.34 9.55 -10.64
N ASN A 34 -3.41 10.33 -10.67
CA ASN A 34 -4.50 10.26 -9.71
C ASN A 34 -5.41 9.06 -9.95
N THR A 35 -6.17 8.69 -8.91
CA THR A 35 -7.31 7.76 -9.01
C THR A 35 -6.92 6.38 -9.58
N CYS A 36 -5.67 5.97 -9.33
CA CYS A 36 -5.19 4.63 -9.66
C CYS A 36 -5.94 3.57 -8.82
N LEU A 37 -6.22 2.42 -9.42
CA LEU A 37 -7.04 1.33 -8.85
C LEU A 37 -8.49 1.70 -8.51
N TYR A 38 -9.05 2.73 -9.16
CA TYR A 38 -10.43 3.09 -8.92
C TYR A 38 -11.40 1.91 -9.16
N GLY A 39 -12.05 1.45 -8.08
CA GLY A 39 -13.02 0.37 -8.13
C GLY A 39 -12.41 -0.99 -8.49
N ALA A 40 -11.11 -1.19 -8.26
CA ALA A 40 -10.47 -2.46 -8.52
C ALA A 40 -11.04 -3.57 -7.61
N THR A 41 -11.18 -4.77 -8.16
CA THR A 41 -11.77 -5.96 -7.51
C THR A 41 -10.81 -7.13 -7.41
N GLY A 42 -9.60 -7.00 -7.97
CA GLY A 42 -8.55 -8.01 -7.89
C GLY A 42 -7.30 -7.63 -8.67
N GLY A 43 -6.26 -8.45 -8.55
CA GLY A 43 -4.98 -8.26 -9.24
C GLY A 43 -3.97 -7.43 -8.46
N LYS A 44 -2.77 -7.22 -9.04
CA LYS A 44 -1.62 -6.61 -8.38
C LYS A 44 -1.13 -5.35 -9.10
N LEU A 45 -0.90 -4.25 -8.38
CA LEU A 45 -0.26 -3.04 -8.89
C LEU A 45 1.03 -2.73 -8.11
N PHE A 46 2.16 -2.72 -8.80
CA PHE A 46 3.47 -2.39 -8.22
C PHE A 46 4.04 -1.14 -8.90
N VAL A 47 4.36 -0.10 -8.12
CA VAL A 47 4.90 1.16 -8.64
C VAL A 47 6.12 1.59 -7.83
N ALA A 48 7.31 1.55 -8.44
CA ALA A 48 8.57 1.99 -7.83
C ALA A 48 8.74 3.51 -7.84
N GLY A 49 7.82 4.18 -7.14
CA GLY A 49 7.77 5.62 -6.93
C GLY A 49 6.47 6.03 -6.27
N SER A 50 6.22 7.34 -6.18
CA SER A 50 4.96 7.85 -5.62
C SER A 50 3.82 7.81 -6.64
N ILE A 51 2.59 7.76 -6.13
CA ILE A 51 1.35 7.90 -6.89
C ILE A 51 0.65 9.20 -6.48
N GLY A 52 -0.13 9.78 -7.38
CA GLY A 52 -0.98 10.94 -7.10
C GLY A 52 -2.11 10.69 -6.08
N GLU A 53 -3.07 11.60 -6.07
CA GLU A 53 -4.19 11.62 -5.13
C GLU A 53 -5.22 10.50 -5.39
N ARG A 54 -6.04 10.20 -4.37
CA ARG A 54 -7.13 9.21 -4.44
C ARG A 54 -6.65 7.83 -4.91
N PHE A 55 -5.41 7.50 -4.58
CA PHE A 55 -4.88 6.17 -4.84
C PHE A 55 -5.71 5.10 -4.12
N ALA A 56 -6.05 4.02 -4.82
CA ALA A 56 -6.86 2.92 -4.32
C ALA A 56 -8.28 3.33 -3.86
N VAL A 57 -8.83 4.41 -4.41
CA VAL A 57 -10.21 4.83 -4.12
C VAL A 57 -11.20 3.73 -4.53
N ARG A 58 -12.08 3.35 -3.61
CA ARG A 58 -13.03 2.23 -3.80
C ARG A 58 -12.38 0.90 -4.17
N ASN A 59 -11.10 0.69 -3.84
CA ASN A 59 -10.48 -0.62 -3.99
C ASN A 59 -11.25 -1.66 -3.16
N SER A 60 -11.58 -2.77 -3.79
CA SER A 60 -12.45 -3.82 -3.25
C SER A 60 -11.78 -5.20 -3.32
N GLY A 61 -10.52 -5.28 -3.76
CA GLY A 61 -9.82 -6.58 -3.84
C GLY A 61 -8.42 -6.57 -4.45
N ALA A 62 -7.94 -5.46 -5.00
CA ALA A 62 -6.59 -5.40 -5.55
C ALA A 62 -5.52 -5.29 -4.45
N ILE A 63 -4.36 -5.87 -4.74
CA ILE A 63 -3.14 -5.74 -3.94
C ILE A 63 -2.25 -4.68 -4.59
N ALA A 64 -1.68 -3.78 -3.80
CA ALA A 64 -0.80 -2.76 -4.33
C ALA A 64 0.41 -2.49 -3.43
N VAL A 65 1.56 -2.17 -4.04
CA VAL A 65 2.76 -1.69 -3.35
C VAL A 65 3.28 -0.47 -4.10
N VAL A 66 3.43 0.65 -3.38
CA VAL A 66 3.89 1.95 -3.90
C VAL A 66 4.85 2.59 -2.90
N GLU A 67 5.59 3.62 -3.30
CA GLU A 67 6.62 4.26 -2.44
C GLU A 67 6.20 5.62 -1.87
N GLY A 68 4.97 6.04 -2.16
CA GLY A 68 4.34 7.23 -1.60
C GLY A 68 3.00 7.51 -2.27
N THR A 69 2.21 8.39 -1.67
CA THR A 69 0.89 8.78 -2.21
C THR A 69 0.59 10.24 -1.91
N GLY A 70 -0.24 10.87 -2.75
CA GLY A 70 -0.94 12.12 -2.42
C GLY A 70 -2.12 11.91 -1.46
N ASP A 71 -2.99 12.92 -1.39
CA ASP A 71 -4.15 12.95 -0.49
C ASP A 71 -5.19 11.88 -0.79
N HIS A 72 -6.01 11.55 0.21
CA HIS A 72 -7.19 10.68 0.07
C HIS A 72 -6.87 9.24 -0.37
N ALA A 73 -5.68 8.73 -0.06
CA ALA A 73 -5.36 7.33 -0.34
C ALA A 73 -6.28 6.39 0.44
N CYS A 74 -6.67 5.29 -0.21
CA CYS A 74 -7.61 4.28 0.31
C CYS A 74 -9.01 4.82 0.65
N GLU A 75 -9.41 5.98 0.10
CA GLU A 75 -10.76 6.51 0.30
C GLU A 75 -11.83 5.51 -0.18
N TYR A 76 -12.85 5.26 0.65
CA TYR A 76 -13.91 4.28 0.38
C TYR A 76 -13.43 2.84 0.05
N MET A 77 -12.21 2.47 0.44
CA MET A 77 -11.71 1.10 0.26
C MET A 77 -12.57 0.11 1.05
N THR A 78 -12.98 -0.97 0.39
CA THR A 78 -13.85 -2.04 0.94
C THR A 78 -13.16 -3.41 0.95
N GLY A 79 -11.98 -3.54 0.34
CA GLY A 79 -11.25 -4.79 0.26
C GLY A 79 -9.89 -4.62 -0.41
N GLY A 80 -9.09 -5.69 -0.40
CA GLY A 80 -7.72 -5.70 -0.93
C GLY A 80 -6.66 -5.31 0.10
N VAL A 81 -5.41 -5.20 -0.37
CA VAL A 81 -4.26 -4.86 0.47
C VAL A 81 -3.42 -3.77 -0.18
N VAL A 82 -3.11 -2.71 0.55
CA VAL A 82 -2.29 -1.60 0.05
C VAL A 82 -1.05 -1.45 0.91
N VAL A 83 0.14 -1.40 0.31
CA VAL A 83 1.40 -1.12 1.00
C VAL A 83 1.97 0.19 0.46
N ILE A 84 2.27 1.13 1.35
CA ILE A 84 2.89 2.40 1.01
C ILE A 84 4.22 2.50 1.75
N LEU A 85 5.32 2.43 0.99
CA LEU A 85 6.69 2.47 1.49
C LEU A 85 7.18 3.91 1.63
N GLY A 86 6.39 4.82 2.16
CA GLY A 86 6.75 6.23 2.28
C GLY A 86 5.58 7.14 2.65
N LYS A 87 5.75 8.43 2.39
CA LYS A 87 4.80 9.47 2.81
C LYS A 87 3.43 9.30 2.18
N THR A 88 2.41 9.69 2.94
CA THR A 88 1.02 9.82 2.48
C THR A 88 0.57 11.27 2.55
N GLY A 89 -0.37 11.65 1.70
CA GLY A 89 -1.14 12.88 1.89
C GLY A 89 -2.22 12.75 2.97
N VAL A 90 -2.97 13.83 3.17
CA VAL A 90 -3.99 13.94 4.23
C VAL A 90 -5.24 13.14 3.93
N ASN A 91 -6.07 12.95 4.96
CA ASN A 91 -7.36 12.28 4.88
C ASN A 91 -7.28 10.81 4.38
N PHE A 92 -6.19 10.13 4.73
CA PHE A 92 -5.98 8.71 4.44
C PHE A 92 -7.11 7.88 5.02
N GLY A 93 -7.66 6.94 4.25
CA GLY A 93 -8.63 5.96 4.73
C GLY A 93 -10.02 6.54 5.03
N ALA A 94 -10.34 7.76 4.58
CA ALA A 94 -11.68 8.31 4.73
C ALA A 94 -12.74 7.40 4.07
N GLY A 95 -13.78 7.03 4.82
CA GLY A 95 -14.80 6.10 4.33
C GLY A 95 -14.33 4.66 4.11
N MET A 96 -13.09 4.31 4.50
CA MET A 96 -12.57 2.94 4.38
C MET A 96 -13.31 2.01 5.33
N THR A 97 -13.99 1.01 4.78
CA THR A 97 -14.85 0.05 5.50
C THR A 97 -14.37 -1.38 5.35
N GLY A 98 -13.36 -1.64 4.53
CA GLY A 98 -12.74 -2.95 4.36
C GLY A 98 -11.32 -2.87 3.78
N GLY A 99 -10.63 -4.01 3.73
CA GLY A 99 -9.23 -4.10 3.34
C GLY A 99 -8.22 -3.77 4.45
N VAL A 100 -6.93 -3.91 4.13
CA VAL A 100 -5.82 -3.62 5.05
C VAL A 100 -4.81 -2.74 4.34
N ALA A 101 -4.29 -1.72 5.02
CA ALA A 101 -3.16 -0.94 4.52
C ALA A 101 -1.95 -1.00 5.45
N PHE A 102 -0.76 -1.09 4.88
CA PHE A 102 0.53 -1.09 5.56
C PHE A 102 1.29 0.17 5.17
N ILE A 103 1.67 1.00 6.13
CA ILE A 103 2.33 2.28 5.87
C ILE A 103 3.68 2.30 6.56
N TYR A 104 4.76 2.40 5.79
CA TYR A 104 6.10 2.62 6.31
C TYR A 104 6.28 4.13 6.61
N ASP A 105 6.34 4.47 7.89
CA ASP A 105 6.32 5.84 8.40
C ASP A 105 7.57 6.13 9.24
N GLU A 106 8.69 6.30 8.54
CA GLU A 106 10.01 6.59 9.13
C GLU A 106 10.04 7.96 9.83
N GLU A 107 9.31 8.95 9.29
CA GLU A 107 9.29 10.32 9.80
C GLU A 107 8.23 10.56 10.90
N ARG A 108 7.39 9.55 11.20
CA ARG A 108 6.34 9.61 12.23
C ARG A 108 5.26 10.68 11.97
N GLU A 109 4.98 10.95 10.70
CA GLU A 109 4.00 11.95 10.26
C GLU A 109 2.66 11.32 9.87
N PHE A 110 2.61 10.00 9.61
CA PHE A 110 1.42 9.36 9.05
C PHE A 110 0.16 9.52 9.90
N PHE A 111 0.30 9.48 11.23
CA PHE A 111 -0.87 9.46 12.13
C PHE A 111 -1.70 10.75 12.04
N ASP A 112 -1.07 11.89 11.75
CA ASP A 112 -1.75 13.18 11.57
C ASP A 112 -2.49 13.26 10.23
N ASN A 113 -2.09 12.45 9.24
CA ASN A 113 -2.72 12.35 7.94
C ASN A 113 -3.93 11.40 7.91
N LEU A 114 -4.13 10.62 8.98
CA LEU A 114 -5.16 9.59 9.07
C LEU A 114 -6.55 10.16 9.36
N ASN A 115 -7.55 9.79 8.56
CA ASN A 115 -8.94 10.00 8.94
C ASN A 115 -9.37 8.91 9.93
N GLN A 116 -9.54 9.28 11.20
CA GLN A 116 -9.81 8.34 12.27
C GLN A 116 -11.30 8.03 12.49
N GLU A 117 -12.19 8.46 11.59
CA GLU A 117 -13.64 8.24 11.75
C GLU A 117 -13.96 6.73 11.80
N LEU A 118 -13.55 6.00 10.76
CA LEU A 118 -13.89 4.59 10.56
C LEU A 118 -12.73 3.62 10.68
N VAL A 119 -11.49 4.11 10.65
CA VAL A 119 -10.29 3.26 10.72
C VAL A 119 -9.50 3.50 12.00
N ASN A 120 -8.70 2.50 12.38
CA ASN A 120 -7.65 2.61 13.38
C ASN A 120 -6.29 2.29 12.74
N ALA A 121 -5.24 2.94 13.24
CA ALA A 121 -3.86 2.58 12.94
C ALA A 121 -3.20 2.01 14.19
N THR A 122 -2.53 0.87 14.03
CA THR A 122 -1.77 0.20 15.10
C THR A 122 -0.37 -0.10 14.61
N ARG A 123 0.61 -0.15 15.52
CA ARG A 123 1.97 -0.56 15.15
C ARG A 123 2.02 -2.08 15.00
N ILE A 124 2.88 -2.56 14.12
CA ILE A 124 3.13 -3.99 13.95
C ILE A 124 4.19 -4.41 14.98
N ASP A 125 3.82 -5.32 15.89
CA ASP A 125 4.70 -5.85 16.92
C ASP A 125 4.89 -7.37 16.77
N THR A 126 5.93 -7.92 17.38
CA THR A 126 6.39 -9.31 17.16
C THR A 126 5.51 -10.38 17.79
N ASP A 127 4.67 -10.05 18.77
CA ASP A 127 3.96 -11.07 19.56
C ASP A 127 2.50 -11.28 19.08
N GLU A 128 1.87 -10.26 18.50
CA GLU A 128 0.45 -10.29 18.09
C GLU A 128 0.25 -10.16 16.56
N SER A 129 1.31 -9.95 15.78
CA SER A 129 1.21 -9.64 14.34
C SER A 129 2.03 -10.53 13.41
N ASP A 130 2.15 -11.82 13.74
CA ASP A 130 2.97 -12.77 12.97
C ASP A 130 2.43 -13.01 11.55
N GLU A 131 1.10 -13.03 11.36
CA GLU A 131 0.49 -13.19 10.03
C GLU A 131 0.77 -11.98 9.13
N GLU A 132 0.57 -10.77 9.65
CA GLU A 132 0.84 -9.49 9.00
C GLU A 132 2.31 -9.38 8.59
N ARG A 133 3.20 -9.77 9.51
CA ARG A 133 4.64 -9.75 9.31
C ARG A 133 5.05 -10.72 8.22
N HIS A 134 4.51 -11.94 8.20
CA HIS A 134 4.80 -12.90 7.15
C HIS A 134 4.28 -12.39 5.79
N TYR A 135 3.05 -11.89 5.78
CA TYR A 135 2.39 -11.38 4.58
C TYR A 135 3.17 -10.23 3.95
N ILE A 136 3.48 -9.17 4.70
CA ILE A 136 4.21 -8.02 4.17
C ILE A 136 5.60 -8.42 3.69
N LYS A 137 6.27 -9.35 4.39
CA LYS A 137 7.58 -9.86 3.98
C LYS A 137 7.52 -10.61 2.63
N LYS A 138 6.49 -11.43 2.41
CA LYS A 138 6.25 -12.12 1.13
C LYS A 138 5.95 -11.10 0.03
N LEU A 139 5.08 -10.14 0.29
CA LEU A 139 4.68 -9.12 -0.67
C LEU A 139 5.84 -8.20 -1.06
N LEU A 140 6.69 -7.80 -0.12
CA LEU A 140 7.89 -7.00 -0.42
C LEU A 140 8.90 -7.77 -1.27
N ARG A 141 9.07 -9.07 -1.06
CA ARG A 141 9.93 -9.90 -1.92
C ARG A 141 9.40 -9.94 -3.36
N GLU A 142 8.09 -10.14 -3.53
CA GLU A 142 7.48 -10.10 -4.85
C GLU A 142 7.68 -8.71 -5.49
N TYR A 143 7.42 -7.65 -4.74
CA TYR A 143 7.61 -6.29 -5.20
C TYR A 143 9.06 -6.01 -5.64
N ILE A 144 10.07 -6.46 -4.87
CA ILE A 144 11.50 -6.36 -5.24
C ILE A 144 11.77 -7.12 -6.54
N ASN A 145 11.27 -8.34 -6.68
CA ASN A 145 11.49 -9.15 -7.89
C ASN A 145 10.92 -8.47 -9.15
N GLU A 146 9.79 -7.79 -9.01
CA GLU A 146 9.12 -7.13 -10.14
C GLU A 146 9.68 -5.74 -10.44
N THR A 147 10.20 -5.04 -9.44
CA THR A 147 10.55 -3.61 -9.57
C THR A 147 12.03 -3.28 -9.39
N ALA A 148 12.81 -4.19 -8.79
CA ALA A 148 14.15 -3.92 -8.27
C ALA A 148 14.21 -2.71 -7.32
N SER A 149 13.13 -2.46 -6.55
CA SER A 149 13.03 -1.34 -5.62
C SER A 149 14.12 -1.38 -4.54
N LYS A 150 14.98 -0.35 -4.54
CA LYS A 150 16.03 -0.19 -3.52
C LYS A 150 15.46 0.12 -2.14
N LYS A 151 14.33 0.81 -2.07
CA LYS A 151 13.65 1.11 -0.80
C LYS A 151 13.11 -0.17 -0.16
N ALA A 152 12.46 -1.02 -0.95
CA ALA A 152 11.97 -2.31 -0.46
C ALA A 152 13.11 -3.28 -0.08
N GLU A 153 14.20 -3.32 -0.86
CA GLU A 153 15.41 -4.08 -0.49
C GLU A 153 15.93 -3.64 0.88
N TYR A 154 16.11 -2.33 1.10
CA TYR A 154 16.56 -1.79 2.38
C TYR A 154 15.63 -2.18 3.54
N ILE A 155 14.32 -2.03 3.35
CA ILE A 155 13.32 -2.39 4.37
C ILE A 155 13.42 -3.88 4.71
N LEU A 156 13.56 -4.75 3.72
CA LEU A 156 13.61 -6.19 3.91
C LEU A 156 14.91 -6.67 4.56
N ASP A 157 16.05 -6.05 4.22
CA ASP A 157 17.36 -6.35 4.82
C ASP A 157 17.42 -5.91 6.28
N ASN A 158 16.72 -4.82 6.62
CA ASN A 158 16.66 -4.26 7.98
C ASN A 158 15.34 -4.56 8.70
N PHE A 159 14.62 -5.60 8.27
CA PHE A 159 13.21 -5.82 8.60
C PHE A 159 12.89 -5.82 10.09
N ARG A 160 13.79 -6.34 10.94
CA ARG A 160 13.58 -6.34 12.40
C ARG A 160 13.49 -4.92 12.98
N HIS A 161 14.22 -3.98 12.41
CA HIS A 161 14.23 -2.58 12.83
C HIS A 161 13.06 -1.83 12.17
N THR A 162 12.97 -1.91 10.84
CA THR A 162 12.01 -1.14 10.04
C THR A 162 10.55 -1.54 10.30
N LEU A 163 10.28 -2.75 10.79
CA LEU A 163 8.93 -3.19 11.13
C LEU A 163 8.25 -2.28 12.17
N ARG A 164 9.03 -1.70 13.10
CA ARG A 164 8.51 -0.80 14.14
C ARG A 164 7.96 0.51 13.57
N ASP A 165 8.43 0.87 12.37
CA ASP A 165 8.02 2.08 11.68
C ASP A 165 6.82 1.81 10.75
N PHE A 166 6.34 0.55 10.67
CA PHE A 166 5.09 0.25 9.99
C PHE A 166 3.87 0.53 10.87
N TRP A 167 2.89 1.18 10.28
CA TRP A 167 1.50 1.15 10.71
C TRP A 167 0.73 0.10 9.93
N ILE A 168 -0.22 -0.54 10.59
CA ILE A 168 -1.30 -1.27 9.96
C ILE A 168 -2.61 -0.55 10.20
N VAL A 169 -3.32 -0.24 9.11
CA VAL A 169 -4.58 0.49 9.10
C VAL A 169 -5.72 -0.45 8.73
N ARG A 170 -6.76 -0.45 9.56
CA ARG A 170 -7.92 -1.34 9.45
C ARG A 170 -9.20 -0.57 9.77
N PRO A 171 -10.35 -0.94 9.19
CA PRO A 171 -11.64 -0.48 9.68
C PRO A 171 -11.89 -0.98 11.10
N LYS A 172 -12.46 -0.13 11.97
CA LYS A 172 -12.76 -0.46 13.36
C LYS A 172 -13.71 -1.65 13.51
N ASP A 173 -14.65 -1.80 12.58
CA ASP A 173 -15.65 -2.88 12.58
C ASP A 173 -15.19 -4.15 11.85
N MET A 174 -13.95 -4.19 11.36
CA MET A 174 -13.41 -5.34 10.65
C MET A 174 -13.19 -6.51 11.62
N ARG A 175 -13.87 -7.63 11.37
CA ARG A 175 -13.75 -8.86 12.17
C ARG A 175 -12.73 -9.86 11.64
N LYS A 176 -12.43 -9.80 10.34
CA LYS A 176 -11.49 -10.70 9.65
C LYS A 176 -10.67 -9.92 8.67
N THR A 177 -9.37 -10.20 8.65
CA THR A 177 -8.43 -9.60 7.71
C THR A 177 -8.49 -10.36 6.38
N PRO A 178 -8.24 -9.69 5.24
CA PRO A 178 -8.06 -10.35 3.94
C PRO A 178 -6.64 -10.92 3.79
N LEU A 179 -5.84 -10.94 4.86
CA LEU A 179 -4.46 -11.41 4.84
C LEU A 179 -4.50 -12.93 4.88
N ASN A 180 -4.02 -13.55 3.82
CA ASN A 180 -3.84 -15.00 3.77
C ASN A 180 -2.35 -15.27 3.49
N PRO A 181 -1.60 -15.84 4.45
CA PRO A 181 -0.18 -16.16 4.27
C PRO A 181 0.06 -17.13 3.10
N ASP A 182 -0.92 -17.98 2.79
CA ASP A 182 -0.83 -19.03 1.78
C ASP A 182 -1.24 -18.55 0.37
N GLU A 183 -2.18 -17.60 0.23
CA GLU A 183 -2.65 -17.04 -1.07
C GLU A 183 -1.75 -15.92 -1.62
N GLY A 184 -0.44 -16.08 -1.47
CA GLY A 184 0.54 -15.17 -2.06
C GLY A 184 1.08 -15.61 -3.42
N ASP A 185 0.49 -16.62 -4.06
CA ASP A 185 0.88 -17.16 -5.38
C ASP A 185 -0.30 -17.17 -6.35
#